data_AF-A0A7V5NY30-F1
#
_entry.id   AF-A0A7V5NY30-F1
#
_cell.length_a   1.000
_cell.length_b   1.000
_cell.length_c   1.000
_cell.angle_alpha   90.00
_cell.angle_beta   90.00
_cell.angle_gamma   90.00
#
_symmetry.space_group_name_H-M   'P 1'
#
loop_
_entity.id
_entity.type
_entity.pdbx_description
1 polymer ?
#
loop_
_entity_poly.entity_id
_entity_poly.type
_entity_poly.pdbx_seq_one_letter_code
_entity_poly.pdbx_strand_id
1 'polypeptide(L)' 'MPPLRGGSGGGGDQPGGLKGYPLERLYEELVFLAYHLHWSYSELLSLDHAERRRWCQEVSRLNQRLNEERRRG' A
#
# COMPACT_ATOMS: atom_id res chain seq x y z
N MET A 1 6.15 -11.31 -9.88
CA MET A 1 5.65 -12.01 -8.69
C MET A 1 6.44 -13.30 -8.53
N PRO A 2 7.38 -13.40 -7.59
CA PRO A 2 7.91 -14.67 -7.09
C PRO A 2 7.10 -15.18 -5.87
N PRO A 3 7.21 -16.47 -5.49
CA PRO A 3 6.41 -17.06 -4.42
C PRO A 3 6.94 -16.71 -3.02
N LEU A 4 5.99 -16.61 -2.08
CA LEU A 4 6.18 -16.24 -0.68
C LEU A 4 6.95 -17.32 0.09
N ARG A 5 8.09 -16.98 0.68
CA ARG A 5 8.79 -17.83 1.64
C ARG A 5 8.27 -17.51 3.05
N GLY A 6 7.72 -18.54 3.69
CA GLY A 6 7.31 -18.49 5.09
C GLY A 6 8.50 -18.23 6.02
N GLY A 7 8.26 -17.35 6.98
CA GLY A 7 9.10 -17.13 8.15
C GLY A 7 8.20 -16.77 9.31
N SER A 8 7.92 -17.75 10.17
CA SER A 8 7.32 -17.54 11.48
C SER A 8 8.25 -16.67 12.32
N GLY A 9 7.72 -15.56 12.82
CA GLY A 9 8.29 -14.77 13.90
C GLY A 9 7.14 -14.22 14.72
N GLY A 10 6.85 -14.87 15.85
CA GLY A 10 5.85 -14.41 16.81
C GLY A 10 6.37 -13.28 17.69
N GLY A 11 5.45 -12.47 18.19
CA GLY A 11 5.71 -11.45 19.20
C GLY A 11 4.52 -10.50 19.27
N GLY A 12 3.63 -10.74 20.22
CA GLY A 12 2.38 -9.99 20.37
C GLY A 12 2.58 -8.59 20.92
N ASP A 13 1.60 -7.74 20.63
CA ASP A 13 1.18 -6.68 21.54
C ASP A 13 -0.33 -6.43 21.45
N GLN A 14 -0.89 -5.92 22.54
CA GLN A 14 -2.19 -6.27 23.12
C GLN A 14 -3.43 -5.58 22.51
N PRO A 15 -4.65 -6.10 22.77
CA PRO A 15 -5.90 -5.46 22.37
C PRO A 15 -6.33 -4.44 23.43
N GLY A 16 -6.05 -3.15 23.23
CA GLY A 16 -6.56 -2.14 24.17
C GLY A 16 -5.80 -0.82 24.23
N GLY A 17 -5.66 -0.14 23.10
CA GLY A 17 -5.23 1.26 23.06
C GLY A 17 -5.87 1.87 21.81
N LEU A 18 -6.33 3.13 21.89
CA LEU A 18 -6.99 3.87 20.81
C LEU A 18 -6.41 3.43 19.45
N LYS A 19 -7.19 2.68 18.65
CA LYS A 19 -6.75 2.09 17.38
C LYS A 19 -6.55 3.20 16.34
N GLY A 20 -5.50 4.00 16.54
CA GLY A 20 -4.96 4.83 15.49
C GLY A 20 -4.53 3.95 14.33
N TYR A 21 -4.73 4.43 13.12
CA TYR A 21 -4.15 3.78 11.96
C TYR A 21 -2.62 3.73 12.14
N PRO A 22 -1.94 2.58 11.92
CA PRO A 22 -0.50 2.50 12.13
C PRO A 22 0.21 3.54 11.28
N LEU A 23 1.00 4.39 11.91
CA LEU A 23 1.63 5.52 11.23
C LEU A 23 2.61 5.03 10.16
N GLU A 24 3.26 3.90 10.39
CA GLU A 24 4.14 3.23 9.43
C GLU A 24 3.37 2.85 8.16
N ARG A 25 2.17 2.27 8.30
CA ARG A 25 1.30 1.91 7.16
C ARG A 25 0.85 3.13 6.37
N LEU A 26 0.62 4.26 7.05
CA LEU A 26 0.27 5.51 6.37
C LEU A 26 1.41 5.98 5.47
N TYR A 27 2.64 6.04 5.98
CA TYR A 27 3.79 6.47 5.18
C TYR A 27 4.05 5.54 4.00
N GLU A 28 3.89 4.23 4.17
CA GLU A 28 3.96 3.26 3.07
C GLU A 28 2.95 3.57 1.96
N GLU A 29 1.68 3.81 2.30
CA GLU A 29 0.64 4.20 1.34
C GLU A 29 0.97 5.49 0.61
N LEU A 30 1.42 6.51 1.35
CA LEU A 30 1.74 7.82 0.80
C LEU A 30 2.91 7.74 -0.18
N VAL A 31 4.01 7.06 0.19
CA VAL A 31 5.17 6.88 -0.69
C VAL A 31 4.80 6.09 -1.93
N PHE A 32 4.01 5.02 -1.78
CA PHE A 32 3.56 4.20 -2.92
C PHE A 32 2.74 5.02 -3.92
N LEU A 33 1.77 5.78 -3.43
CA LEU A 33 0.91 6.61 -4.29
C LEU A 33 1.67 7.79 -4.88
N ALA A 34 2.52 8.48 -4.11
CA ALA A 34 3.35 9.58 -4.61
C ALA A 34 4.28 9.10 -5.74
N TYR A 35 4.86 7.91 -5.59
CA TYR A 35 5.76 7.33 -6.60
C TYR A 35 5.03 6.97 -7.91
N HIS A 36 3.80 6.47 -7.83
CA HIS A 36 3.06 5.99 -9.01
C HIS A 36 2.15 7.04 -9.67
N LEU A 37 1.58 7.96 -8.88
CA LEU A 37 0.61 8.95 -9.34
C LEU A 37 1.19 10.36 -9.38
N HIS A 38 2.37 10.57 -8.77
CA HIS A 38 3.03 11.87 -8.69
C HIS A 38 2.17 12.98 -8.03
N TRP A 39 1.20 12.59 -7.22
CA TRP A 39 0.43 13.52 -6.40
C TRP A 39 1.27 14.10 -5.28
N SER A 40 0.97 15.35 -4.92
CA SER A 40 1.62 16.04 -3.82
C SER A 40 1.28 15.40 -2.47
N TYR A 41 2.15 15.60 -1.49
CA TYR A 41 1.91 15.14 -0.13
C TYR A 41 0.59 15.67 0.45
N SER A 42 0.25 16.93 0.15
CA SER A 42 -1.02 17.55 0.56
C SER A 42 -2.23 16.88 -0.06
N GLU A 43 -2.20 16.55 -1.35
CA GLU A 43 -3.31 15.85 -2.01
C GLU A 43 -3.51 14.46 -1.39
N LEU A 44 -2.42 13.74 -1.11
CA LEU A 44 -2.51 12.40 -0.54
C LEU A 44 -3.01 12.40 0.92
N LEU A 45 -2.67 13.43 1.70
CA LEU A 45 -3.20 13.62 3.05
C LEU A 45 -4.67 14.07 3.05
N SER A 46 -5.15 14.69 1.96
CA SER A 46 -6.56 15.08 1.83
C SER A 46 -7.50 13.90 1.60
N LEU A 47 -6.96 12.75 1.16
CA LEU A 47 -7.72 11.54 0.93
C LEU A 47 -8.06 10.83 2.24
N ASP A 48 -9.30 10.36 2.34
CA ASP A 48 -9.69 9.50 3.45
C ASP A 48 -8.93 8.17 3.41
N HIS A 49 -8.83 7.54 4.58
CA HIS A 49 -8.12 6.26 4.70
C HIS A 49 -8.68 5.17 3.76
N ALA A 50 -10.00 5.13 3.57
CA ALA A 50 -10.63 4.20 2.65
C ALA A 50 -10.25 4.48 1.19
N GLU A 51 -10.16 5.75 0.81
CA GLU A 51 -9.81 6.16 -0.55
C GLU A 51 -8.36 5.85 -0.86
N ARG A 52 -7.41 6.21 0.02
CA ARG A 52 -6.00 5.84 -0.17
C ARG A 52 -5.82 4.34 -0.39
N ARG A 53 -6.44 3.50 0.45
CA ARG A 53 -6.35 2.04 0.29
C ARG A 53 -6.93 1.57 -1.04
N ARG A 54 -8.03 2.15 -1.50
CA ARG A 54 -8.62 1.83 -2.81
C ARG A 54 -7.64 2.18 -3.93
N TRP A 55 -7.03 3.37 -3.90
CA TRP A 55 -6.03 3.77 -4.88
C TRP A 55 -4.81 2.85 -4.89
N CYS A 56 -4.32 2.43 -3.71
CA CYS A 56 -3.22 1.46 -3.63
C CYS A 56 -3.56 0.14 -4.34
N GLN A 57 -4.81 -0.35 -4.19
CA GLN A 57 -5.28 -1.56 -4.86
C GLN A 57 -5.38 -1.39 -6.38
N GLU A 58 -5.92 -0.27 -6.85
CA GLU A 58 -6.07 -0.01 -8.29
C GLU A 58 -4.72 0.14 -9.00
N VAL A 59 -3.78 0.90 -8.40
CA VAL A 59 -2.41 1.01 -8.92
C VAL A 59 -1.73 -0.35 -8.97
N SER A 60 -1.90 -1.18 -7.93
CA SER A 60 -1.35 -2.54 -7.91
C SER A 60 -1.92 -3.42 -9.01
N ARG A 61 -3.24 -3.35 -9.26
CA ARG A 61 -3.90 -4.10 -10.34
C ARG A 61 -3.41 -3.67 -11.72
N LEU A 62 -3.30 -2.36 -11.95
CA LEU A 62 -2.81 -1.81 -13.21
C LEU A 62 -1.35 -2.22 -13.47
N ASN A 63 -0.49 -2.10 -12.46
CA ASN A 63 0.91 -2.52 -12.56
C ASN A 63 1.07 -4.01 -12.82
N GLN A 64 0.19 -4.86 -12.28
CA GLN A 64 0.19 -6.29 -12.58
C GLN A 64 -0.14 -6.55 -14.06
N ARG A 65 -1.21 -5.92 -14.57
CA ARG A 65 -1.60 -6.04 -15.99
C ARG A 65 -0.52 -5.55 -16.95
N LEU A 66 0.02 -4.35 -16.73
CA LEU A 66 1.11 -3.80 -17.56
C LEU A 66 2.35 -4.70 -17.57
N ASN A 67 2.70 -5.28 -16.42
CA ASN A 67 3.83 -6.20 -16.33
C ASN A 67 3.55 -7.55 -17.01
N GLU A 68 2.30 -8.01 -17.06
CA GLU A 68 1.90 -9.19 -17.81
C GLU A 68 1.95 -8.94 -19.31
N GLU A 69 1.44 -7.80 -19.78
CA GLU A 69 1.51 -7.38 -21.18
C GLU A 69 2.97 -7.24 -21.64
N ARG A 70 3.82 -6.57 -20.84
CA ARG A 70 5.26 -6.44 -21.14
C ARG A 70 5.97 -7.80 -21.20
N ARG A 71 5.52 -8.81 -20.46
CA ARG A 71 6.12 -10.16 -20.49
C ARG A 71 5.67 -11.00 -21.68
N ARG A 72 4.57 -10.62 -22.35
CA ARG A 72 4.01 -11.34 -23.50
C ARG A 72 4.47 -10.78 -24.86
N GLY A 73 4.99 -9.55 -24.90
CA GLY A 73 5.64 -8.95 -26.08
C GLY A 73 7.14 -9.17 -26.06
#